data_AF-A0A958S6U3-F1
#
_entry.id   AF-A0A958S6U3-F1
#
_cell.length_a   1.000
_cell.length_b   1.000
_cell.length_c   1.000
_cell.angle_alpha   90.00
_cell.angle_beta   90.00
_cell.angle_gamma   90.00
#
_symmetry.space_group_name_H-M   'P 1'
#
loop_
_entity.id
_entity.type
_entity.pdbx_description
1 polymer ?
#
loop_
_entity_poly.entity_id
_entity_poly.type
_entity_poly.pdbx_seq_one_letter_code
_entity_poly.pdbx_strand_id
1 'polypeptide(L)'
;MIRNLIIISVFCLFVGFNNCADVGFTQKSDGGATSASCSDPTCPGPGDDDNGNGNGGGGSTNPTTKSFDVTIDPKLNKVDILLVIDNSKSMTQERSELANRLEGFVAQLDSEGIDWQMCYMTTHYYQNSSASVAMSWVGYGQKVLNNSVSNKATIFRDSINGVPLGQSGDGSRSEVGIAVTYDAISKSQNQNCFRNDAALATILISDEDEDSCGGRCGSSLMSISQPDNLIQHVKSTFSNSKPFTFHSIVIKPNDPICFNIQGGQGWPAFYGEVYADLSTKTGGIVGDVCASDYTNQLQNIGNRISNTLGSLTLDCAPVSGSLNLIIQGSTGSTYQLAGNKIIFTPALTEGTRVYGTYQCSN
;
A
#
# COMPACT_ATOMS: atom_id res chain seq x y z
N MET A 1 -41.50 33.11 54.07
CA MET A 1 -41.32 31.99 53.10
C MET A 1 -39.83 31.79 52.90
N ILE A 2 -39.29 30.72 53.49
CA ILE A 2 -37.87 30.35 53.39
C ILE A 2 -37.72 29.56 52.08
N ARG A 3 -36.89 30.05 51.15
CA ARG A 3 -36.49 29.29 49.94
C ARG A 3 -35.10 28.73 50.17
N ASN A 4 -35.03 27.40 50.30
CA ASN A 4 -33.78 26.63 50.34
C ASN A 4 -33.09 26.70 48.97
N LEU A 5 -31.83 27.11 48.96
CA LEU A 5 -30.92 27.03 47.82
C LEU A 5 -30.01 25.82 48.05
N ILE A 6 -30.22 24.74 47.27
CA ILE A 6 -29.35 23.56 47.28
C ILE A 6 -28.23 23.81 46.28
N ILE A 7 -27.00 23.96 46.77
CA ILE A 7 -25.78 23.99 45.95
C ILE A 7 -25.30 22.55 45.81
N ILE A 8 -25.42 21.98 44.60
CA ILE A 8 -24.80 20.70 44.25
C ILE A 8 -23.41 21.01 43.69
N SER A 9 -22.38 20.87 44.50
CA SER A 9 -20.99 20.86 44.03
C SER A 9 -20.71 19.51 43.36
N VAL A 10 -20.63 19.52 42.02
CA VAL A 10 -20.08 18.41 41.24
C VAL A 10 -18.57 18.55 41.25
N PHE A 11 -17.90 17.70 42.03
CA PHE A 11 -16.45 17.57 42.06
C PHE A 11 -16.04 16.69 40.86
N CYS A 12 -15.74 17.31 39.72
CA CYS A 12 -15.19 16.61 38.56
C CYS A 12 -13.72 16.26 38.83
N LEU A 13 -13.46 15.01 39.20
CA LEU A 13 -12.13 14.45 39.32
C LEU A 13 -11.57 14.27 37.90
N PHE A 14 -10.75 15.22 37.43
CA PHE A 14 -9.94 15.07 36.23
C PHE A 14 -8.84 14.04 36.51
N VAL A 15 -9.08 12.78 36.13
CA VAL A 15 -8.02 11.79 35.99
C VAL A 15 -7.33 12.08 34.67
N GLY A 16 -6.18 12.76 34.73
CA GLY A 16 -5.31 12.93 33.58
C GLY A 16 -4.76 11.58 33.16
N PHE A 17 -5.27 11.05 32.04
CA PHE A 17 -4.58 9.99 31.32
C PHE A 17 -3.33 10.63 30.70
N ASN A 18 -2.15 10.22 31.18
CA ASN A 18 -0.90 10.44 30.45
C ASN A 18 -1.04 9.66 29.14
N ASN A 19 -1.24 10.36 28.03
CA ASN A 19 -1.09 9.80 26.71
C ASN A 19 0.36 9.31 26.58
N CYS A 20 0.57 7.99 26.61
CA CYS A 20 1.78 7.42 26.04
C CYS A 20 1.81 7.82 24.57
N ALA A 21 2.84 8.57 24.19
CA ALA A 21 3.13 8.82 22.78
C ALA A 21 3.42 7.47 22.13
N ASP A 22 2.62 7.10 21.13
CA ASP A 22 2.83 5.86 20.39
C ASP A 22 4.03 5.99 19.44
N VAL A 23 4.68 4.85 19.14
CA VAL A 23 5.97 4.77 18.42
C VAL A 23 5.93 3.97 17.06
N GLY A 24 6.90 4.08 16.12
CA GLY A 24 6.87 3.69 14.68
C GLY A 24 8.27 3.57 14.07
N PHE A 25 8.41 3.19 12.80
CA PHE A 25 9.66 2.55 12.33
C PHE A 25 10.37 3.38 11.25
N THR A 26 11.64 3.73 11.47
CA THR A 26 12.56 4.14 10.40
C THR A 26 13.75 3.19 10.37
N GLN A 27 14.04 2.61 9.20
CA GLN A 27 15.26 1.83 9.03
C GLN A 27 16.45 2.74 8.77
N LYS A 28 17.54 2.56 9.51
CA LYS A 28 18.85 3.07 9.14
C LYS A 28 19.55 2.01 8.29
N SER A 29 19.75 2.28 7.00
CA SER A 29 20.52 1.42 6.11
C SER A 29 22.01 1.57 6.41
N ASP A 30 22.62 0.59 7.07
CA ASP A 30 24.08 0.49 7.13
C ASP A 30 24.62 -0.14 5.83
N GLY A 31 25.68 0.49 5.32
CA GLY A 31 26.18 0.36 3.96
C GLY A 31 26.54 -1.06 3.52
N GLY A 32 26.31 -1.31 2.23
CA GLY A 32 26.68 -2.55 1.56
C GLY A 32 28.14 -2.89 1.74
N ALA A 33 28.39 -4.16 2.08
CA ALA A 33 29.70 -4.76 1.95
C ALA A 33 30.15 -4.64 0.49
N THR A 34 31.16 -3.81 0.25
CA THR A 34 31.85 -3.71 -1.03
C THR A 34 32.42 -5.08 -1.39
N SER A 35 31.95 -5.67 -2.48
CA SER A 35 32.61 -6.81 -3.11
C SER A 35 33.98 -6.34 -3.59
N ALA A 36 35.03 -6.71 -2.86
CA ALA A 36 36.40 -6.52 -3.30
C ALA A 36 36.61 -7.38 -4.56
N SER A 37 36.87 -6.71 -5.68
CA SER A 37 37.38 -7.33 -6.89
C SER A 37 38.76 -7.90 -6.62
N CYS A 38 38.92 -9.23 -6.70
CA CYS A 38 40.25 -9.84 -6.77
C CYS A 38 40.85 -9.58 -8.16
N SER A 39 41.80 -8.65 -8.23
CA SER A 39 42.73 -8.50 -9.34
C SER A 39 44.03 -9.24 -8.98
N ASP A 40 44.05 -10.56 -9.19
CA ASP A 40 45.28 -11.37 -9.08
C ASP A 40 45.37 -12.33 -10.29
N PRO A 41 46.45 -12.29 -11.11
CA PRO A 41 46.60 -13.12 -12.31
C PRO A 41 47.07 -14.56 -12.07
N THR A 42 46.91 -15.14 -10.88
CA THR A 42 47.51 -16.46 -10.55
C THR A 42 46.54 -17.57 -10.14
N CYS A 43 45.25 -17.49 -10.44
CA CYS A 43 44.36 -18.66 -10.26
C CYS A 43 44.57 -19.71 -11.39
N PRO A 44 44.99 -20.95 -11.05
CA PRO A 44 45.14 -22.02 -12.02
C PRO A 44 43.76 -22.62 -12.34
N GLY A 45 43.34 -22.50 -13.60
CA GLY A 45 42.15 -23.17 -14.10
C GLY A 45 42.35 -24.68 -14.24
N PRO A 46 41.28 -25.47 -14.11
CA PRO A 46 41.24 -26.79 -14.73
C PRO A 46 40.06 -26.92 -15.70
N GLY A 47 40.41 -27.09 -16.98
CA GLY A 47 39.87 -28.13 -17.86
C GLY A 47 38.46 -27.95 -18.41
N ASP A 48 38.39 -27.54 -19.68
CA ASP A 48 37.38 -28.06 -20.60
C ASP A 48 37.60 -29.57 -20.78
N ASP A 49 36.55 -30.38 -20.61
CA ASP A 49 36.35 -31.66 -21.31
C ASP A 49 34.87 -32.10 -21.23
N ASP A 50 34.27 -32.20 -22.42
CA ASP A 50 33.22 -33.10 -22.93
C ASP A 50 31.84 -33.32 -22.24
N ASN A 51 30.82 -32.90 -23.01
CA ASN A 51 29.74 -33.73 -23.58
C ASN A 51 28.88 -34.62 -22.63
N GLY A 52 27.68 -34.14 -22.29
CA GLY A 52 26.70 -34.94 -21.55
C GLY A 52 25.28 -34.38 -21.53
N ASN A 53 24.46 -34.83 -22.50
CA ASN A 53 23.02 -35.07 -22.42
C ASN A 53 22.17 -34.09 -21.56
N GLY A 54 21.53 -33.14 -22.23
CA GLY A 54 20.56 -32.22 -21.63
C GLY A 54 19.33 -32.95 -21.09
N ASN A 55 19.32 -33.21 -19.80
CA ASN A 55 18.10 -33.42 -19.03
C ASN A 55 17.75 -32.08 -18.36
N GLY A 56 16.67 -31.44 -18.81
CA GLY A 56 16.18 -30.18 -18.27
C GLY A 56 15.77 -30.33 -16.81
N GLY A 57 16.74 -30.13 -15.92
CA GLY A 57 16.51 -29.99 -14.48
C GLY A 57 15.83 -28.66 -14.23
N GLY A 58 14.57 -28.70 -13.81
CA GLY A 58 13.89 -27.57 -13.19
C GLY A 58 14.78 -27.04 -12.06
N GLY A 59 15.27 -25.81 -12.22
CA GLY A 59 16.08 -25.14 -11.22
C GLY A 59 15.28 -25.02 -9.94
N SER A 60 15.60 -25.85 -8.94
CA SER A 60 15.21 -25.61 -7.55
C SER A 60 15.97 -24.37 -7.08
N THR A 61 15.38 -23.20 -7.31
CA THR A 61 15.94 -21.93 -6.85
C THR A 61 15.76 -21.85 -5.34
N ASN A 62 16.80 -22.24 -4.58
CA ASN A 62 16.79 -22.26 -3.12
C ASN A 62 16.46 -20.89 -2.53
N PRO A 63 15.49 -20.77 -1.60
CA PRO A 63 15.09 -19.49 -1.04
C PRO A 63 16.27 -18.70 -0.44
N THR A 64 16.27 -17.39 -0.66
CA THR A 64 17.36 -16.50 -0.23
C THR A 64 17.14 -16.06 1.21
N THR A 65 18.15 -16.22 2.07
CA THR A 65 18.09 -15.75 3.47
C THR A 65 18.39 -14.25 3.54
N LYS A 66 17.56 -13.52 4.29
CA LYS A 66 17.67 -12.08 4.58
C LYS A 66 17.76 -11.87 6.08
N SER A 67 18.38 -10.77 6.50
CA SER A 67 18.43 -10.31 7.89
C SER A 67 17.95 -8.87 8.01
N PHE A 68 17.52 -8.51 9.20
CA PHE A 68 17.14 -7.14 9.55
C PHE A 68 17.57 -6.84 10.99
N ASP A 69 17.84 -5.57 11.27
CA ASP A 69 18.18 -5.05 12.59
C ASP A 69 17.72 -3.59 12.64
N VAL A 70 16.67 -3.35 13.42
CA VAL A 70 15.95 -2.07 13.42
C VAL A 70 15.73 -1.62 14.85
N THR A 71 15.93 -0.34 15.11
CA THR A 71 15.50 0.32 16.34
C THR A 71 14.22 1.09 16.06
N ILE A 72 13.23 0.97 16.95
CA ILE A 72 11.91 1.58 16.77
C ILE A 72 12.02 3.07 17.11
N ASP A 73 11.61 3.92 16.18
CA ASP A 73 11.45 5.38 16.32
C ASP A 73 10.04 5.72 16.86
N PRO A 74 9.61 6.98 17.02
CA PRO A 74 8.21 7.35 17.33
C PRO A 74 7.17 7.00 16.22
N LYS A 75 5.85 6.94 16.51
CA LYS A 75 4.82 6.35 15.64
C LYS A 75 4.74 7.30 14.53
N LEU A 76 4.88 6.77 13.33
CA LEU A 76 4.34 7.48 12.20
C LEU A 76 2.86 7.62 12.50
N ASN A 77 2.43 8.76 13.02
CA ASN A 77 1.02 9.07 13.07
C ASN A 77 0.57 9.70 11.75
N LYS A 78 1.46 9.70 10.74
CA LYS A 78 1.23 10.30 9.42
C LYS A 78 1.09 9.22 8.35
N VAL A 79 0.11 9.39 7.48
CA VAL A 79 -0.06 8.55 6.28
C VAL A 79 -0.34 9.39 5.05
N ASP A 80 0.33 9.06 3.96
CA ASP A 80 0.02 9.55 2.63
C ASP A 80 -0.80 8.49 1.90
N ILE A 81 -1.99 8.87 1.44
CA ILE A 81 -2.90 7.98 0.74
C ILE A 81 -2.91 8.35 -0.75
N LEU A 82 -2.62 7.38 -1.60
CA LEU A 82 -2.81 7.50 -3.04
C LEU A 82 -4.05 6.71 -3.44
N LEU A 83 -5.11 7.41 -3.85
CA LEU A 83 -6.32 6.81 -4.38
C LEU A 83 -6.21 6.68 -5.91
N VAL A 84 -6.17 5.45 -6.42
CA VAL A 84 -6.06 5.15 -7.85
C VAL A 84 -7.39 4.61 -8.35
N ILE A 85 -8.01 5.33 -9.29
CA ILE A 85 -9.38 5.08 -9.70
C ILE A 85 -9.40 4.63 -11.15
N ASP A 86 -9.97 3.46 -11.38
CA ASP A 86 -10.39 3.06 -12.72
C ASP A 86 -11.47 4.00 -13.27
N ASN A 87 -11.10 4.71 -14.33
CA ASN A 87 -11.93 5.71 -14.99
C ASN A 87 -12.59 5.18 -16.26
N SER A 88 -12.63 3.86 -16.44
CA SER A 88 -13.42 3.21 -17.47
C SER A 88 -14.92 3.49 -17.30
N LYS A 89 -15.68 3.19 -18.36
CA LYS A 89 -17.14 3.42 -18.36
C LYS A 89 -17.89 2.42 -17.48
N SER A 90 -17.41 1.19 -17.38
CA SER A 90 -18.01 0.14 -16.54
C SER A 90 -17.99 0.54 -15.07
N MET A 91 -16.92 1.21 -14.62
CA MET A 91 -16.72 1.64 -13.23
C MET A 91 -17.57 2.84 -12.77
N THR A 92 -18.60 3.25 -13.51
CA THR A 92 -19.38 4.45 -13.17
C THR A 92 -20.16 4.30 -11.87
N GLN A 93 -20.74 3.12 -11.62
CA GLN A 93 -21.52 2.87 -10.40
C GLN A 93 -20.59 2.74 -9.19
N GLU A 94 -19.55 1.94 -9.31
CA GLU A 94 -18.54 1.63 -8.32
C GLU A 94 -17.85 2.91 -7.82
N ARG A 95 -17.51 3.83 -8.73
CA ARG A 95 -16.95 5.15 -8.38
C ARG A 95 -17.89 5.96 -7.50
N SER A 96 -19.18 5.98 -7.82
CA SER A 96 -20.18 6.69 -7.03
C SER A 96 -20.33 6.08 -5.63
N GLU A 97 -20.38 4.76 -5.53
CA GLU A 97 -20.45 4.07 -4.23
C GLU A 97 -19.20 4.28 -3.38
N LEU A 98 -18.02 4.26 -3.99
CA LEU A 98 -16.77 4.61 -3.32
C LEU A 98 -16.79 6.04 -2.78
N ALA A 99 -17.17 7.00 -3.61
CA ALA A 99 -17.19 8.40 -3.22
C ALA A 99 -18.13 8.67 -2.04
N ASN A 100 -19.27 7.96 -1.98
CA ASN A 100 -20.23 8.03 -0.89
C ASN A 100 -19.71 7.48 0.45
N ARG A 101 -18.59 6.74 0.47
CA ARG A 101 -18.04 6.10 1.67
C ARG A 101 -16.68 6.64 2.11
N LEU A 102 -16.00 7.44 1.29
CA LEU A 102 -14.70 8.01 1.64
C LEU A 102 -14.73 8.98 2.82
N GLU A 103 -15.85 9.68 3.05
CA GLU A 103 -15.97 10.53 4.25
C GLU A 103 -15.91 9.68 5.54
N GLY A 104 -16.62 8.56 5.58
CA GLY A 104 -16.57 7.63 6.71
C GLY A 104 -15.17 7.03 6.90
N PHE A 105 -14.49 6.70 5.80
CA PHE A 105 -13.11 6.22 5.83
C PHE A 105 -12.15 7.22 6.47
N VAL A 106 -12.15 8.49 6.02
CA VAL A 106 -11.23 9.48 6.61
C VAL A 106 -11.64 9.93 8.00
N ALA A 107 -12.94 9.91 8.33
CA ALA A 107 -13.43 10.18 9.68
C ALA A 107 -12.92 9.13 10.69
N GLN A 108 -12.75 7.87 10.26
CA GLN A 108 -12.09 6.87 11.07
C GLN A 108 -10.63 7.27 11.36
N LEU A 109 -9.87 7.64 10.34
CA LEU A 109 -8.47 8.07 10.50
C LEU A 109 -8.36 9.30 11.42
N ASP A 110 -9.29 10.26 11.27
CA ASP A 110 -9.39 11.43 12.14
C ASP A 110 -9.63 11.02 13.60
N SER A 111 -10.52 10.05 13.86
CA SER A 111 -10.83 9.56 15.21
C SER A 111 -9.66 8.86 15.89
N GLU A 112 -8.74 8.29 15.11
CA GLU A 112 -7.51 7.64 15.57
C GLU A 112 -6.34 8.63 15.71
N GLY A 113 -6.56 9.93 15.43
CA GLY A 113 -5.53 10.96 15.51
C GLY A 113 -4.45 10.84 14.43
N ILE A 114 -4.78 10.19 13.30
CA ILE A 114 -3.85 10.00 12.18
C ILE A 114 -3.83 11.28 11.32
N ASP A 115 -2.65 11.86 11.15
CA ASP A 115 -2.37 12.95 10.22
C ASP A 115 -2.26 12.39 8.79
N TRP A 116 -3.42 12.24 8.15
CA TRP A 116 -3.52 11.77 6.78
C TRP A 116 -3.53 12.92 5.78
N GLN A 117 -2.93 12.66 4.62
CA GLN A 117 -3.18 13.42 3.40
C GLN A 117 -3.48 12.47 2.25
N MET A 118 -4.23 12.93 1.25
CA MET A 118 -4.70 12.12 0.15
C MET A 118 -4.55 12.85 -1.18
N CYS A 119 -3.94 12.15 -2.13
CA CYS A 119 -3.98 12.47 -3.55
C CYS A 119 -4.80 11.41 -4.29
N TYR A 120 -5.37 11.79 -5.43
CA TYR A 120 -6.04 10.84 -6.30
C TYR A 120 -5.61 10.98 -7.76
N MET A 121 -5.69 9.87 -8.50
CA MET A 121 -5.35 9.78 -9.91
C MET A 121 -6.13 8.65 -10.59
N THR A 122 -5.98 8.51 -11.90
CA THR A 122 -6.62 7.45 -12.69
C THR A 122 -5.63 6.36 -13.07
N THR A 123 -6.16 5.19 -13.40
CA THR A 123 -5.41 4.04 -13.97
C THR A 123 -4.96 4.25 -15.42
N HIS A 124 -5.54 5.22 -16.15
CA HIS A 124 -5.08 5.59 -17.49
C HIS A 124 -3.66 6.19 -17.50
N TYR A 125 -2.78 5.64 -18.35
CA TYR A 125 -1.38 6.04 -18.47
C TYR A 125 -1.08 6.66 -19.84
N TYR A 126 -0.89 7.98 -19.88
CA TYR A 126 -0.40 8.69 -21.07
C TYR A 126 1.13 8.82 -21.01
N GLN A 127 1.83 8.00 -21.81
CA GLN A 127 3.31 7.97 -21.88
C GLN A 127 3.96 9.35 -22.16
N ASN A 128 3.21 10.29 -22.76
CA ASN A 128 3.72 11.61 -23.20
C ASN A 128 2.98 12.81 -22.59
N SER A 129 2.15 12.64 -21.55
CA SER A 129 1.47 13.77 -20.88
C SER A 129 1.35 13.55 -19.38
N SER A 130 0.80 14.54 -18.69
CA SER A 130 0.59 14.62 -17.23
C SER A 130 -0.33 13.53 -16.64
N ALA A 131 -0.42 12.32 -17.20
CA ALA A 131 -1.33 11.26 -16.75
C ALA A 131 -1.06 10.77 -15.35
N SER A 132 0.22 10.60 -15.00
CA SER A 132 0.63 10.11 -13.68
C SER A 132 0.79 11.25 -12.67
N VAL A 133 -0.05 12.27 -12.79
CA VAL A 133 -0.06 13.46 -11.95
C VAL A 133 -1.34 13.43 -11.15
N ALA A 134 -1.23 13.69 -9.85
CA ALA A 134 -2.41 13.79 -8.99
C ALA A 134 -3.35 14.88 -9.51
N MET A 135 -4.64 14.55 -9.57
CA MET A 135 -5.70 15.46 -9.97
C MET A 135 -6.01 16.46 -8.85
N SER A 136 -6.57 17.62 -9.20
CA SER A 136 -7.02 18.59 -8.20
C SER A 136 -8.42 18.23 -7.73
N TRP A 137 -8.61 18.16 -6.42
CA TRP A 137 -9.90 17.91 -5.79
C TRP A 137 -10.92 18.98 -6.18
N VAL A 138 -12.01 18.57 -6.82
CA VAL A 138 -13.10 19.44 -7.27
C VAL A 138 -13.73 20.14 -6.05
N GLY A 139 -13.98 21.44 -6.18
CA GLY A 139 -14.45 22.29 -5.07
C GLY A 139 -13.37 22.74 -4.09
N TYR A 140 -12.16 22.16 -4.13
CA TYR A 140 -11.02 22.55 -3.28
C TYR A 140 -9.85 23.14 -4.10
N GLY A 141 -9.61 22.65 -5.31
CA GLY A 141 -8.63 23.19 -6.25
C GLY A 141 -7.16 22.83 -5.95
N GLN A 142 -6.90 22.02 -4.91
CA GLN A 142 -5.57 21.51 -4.60
C GLN A 142 -5.49 20.00 -4.87
N LYS A 143 -4.28 19.49 -5.08
CA LYS A 143 -4.03 18.04 -5.30
C LYS A 143 -4.03 17.21 -4.02
N VAL A 144 -3.68 17.84 -2.90
CA VAL A 144 -3.51 17.19 -1.59
C VAL A 144 -4.66 17.59 -0.68
N LEU A 145 -5.55 16.65 -0.38
CA LEU A 145 -6.62 16.81 0.63
C LEU A 145 -6.13 16.26 1.97
N ASN A 146 -6.47 16.90 3.09
CA ASN A 146 -6.07 16.43 4.42
C ASN A 146 -7.17 16.66 5.48
N ASN A 147 -6.87 16.31 6.73
CA ASN A 147 -7.77 16.43 7.87
C ASN A 147 -8.29 17.87 8.12
N SER A 148 -7.56 18.92 7.74
CA SER A 148 -7.97 20.32 7.96
C SER A 148 -9.09 20.82 7.05
N VAL A 149 -9.37 20.11 5.95
CA VAL A 149 -10.31 20.57 4.92
C VAL A 149 -11.77 20.30 5.29
N SER A 150 -12.63 21.30 5.30
CA SER A 150 -14.08 21.12 5.50
C SER A 150 -14.79 20.55 4.26
N ASN A 151 -16.03 20.06 4.41
CA ASN A 151 -16.89 19.60 3.29
C ASN A 151 -16.33 18.41 2.50
N LYS A 152 -15.57 17.51 3.16
CA LYS A 152 -14.89 16.38 2.51
C LYS A 152 -15.86 15.48 1.72
N ALA A 153 -17.05 15.18 2.25
CA ALA A 153 -18.05 14.39 1.50
C ALA A 153 -18.36 14.96 0.11
N THR A 154 -18.59 16.26 0.02
CA THR A 154 -18.90 16.92 -1.26
C THR A 154 -17.68 16.92 -2.17
N ILE A 155 -16.49 17.20 -1.62
CA ILE A 155 -15.23 17.16 -2.38
C ILE A 155 -14.99 15.76 -2.95
N PHE A 156 -15.13 14.70 -2.15
CA PHE A 156 -14.95 13.31 -2.62
C PHE A 156 -15.94 12.97 -3.72
N ARG A 157 -17.24 13.18 -3.48
CA ARG A 157 -18.30 12.91 -4.45
C ARG A 157 -18.06 13.63 -5.78
N ASP A 158 -17.84 14.94 -5.73
CA ASP A 158 -17.74 15.75 -6.94
C ASP A 158 -16.43 15.47 -7.70
N SER A 159 -15.34 15.15 -6.99
CA SER A 159 -14.06 14.81 -7.61
C SER A 159 -14.07 13.46 -8.30
N ILE A 160 -14.61 12.44 -7.64
CA ILE A 160 -14.58 11.05 -8.13
C ILE A 160 -15.58 10.84 -9.25
N ASN A 161 -16.80 11.38 -9.11
CA ASN A 161 -17.79 11.34 -10.18
C ASN A 161 -17.42 12.26 -11.35
N GLY A 162 -16.56 13.26 -11.11
CA GLY A 162 -16.04 14.18 -12.12
C GLY A 162 -14.78 13.69 -12.84
N VAL A 163 -14.25 12.51 -12.50
CA VAL A 163 -13.09 11.94 -13.20
C VAL A 163 -13.42 11.75 -14.68
N PRO A 164 -12.59 12.27 -15.61
CA PRO A 164 -12.83 12.12 -17.04
C PRO A 164 -12.81 10.64 -17.42
N LEU A 165 -13.80 10.22 -18.19
CA LEU A 165 -13.83 8.88 -18.75
C LEU A 165 -12.61 8.67 -19.65
N GLY A 166 -12.00 7.48 -19.59
CA GLY A 166 -10.97 7.06 -20.54
C GLY A 166 -11.45 7.30 -21.97
N GLN A 167 -10.67 8.03 -22.78
CA GLN A 167 -11.11 8.41 -24.12
C GLN A 167 -10.80 7.30 -25.11
N SER A 168 -11.79 6.92 -25.91
CA SER A 168 -11.57 6.06 -27.08
C SER A 168 -10.64 6.79 -28.06
N GLY A 169 -9.38 6.35 -28.17
CA GLY A 169 -8.40 6.90 -29.12
C GLY A 169 -7.20 7.61 -28.50
N ASP A 170 -7.04 7.59 -27.18
CA ASP A 170 -5.95 8.25 -26.45
C ASP A 170 -4.66 7.39 -26.30
N GLY A 171 -4.67 6.18 -26.86
CA GLY A 171 -3.51 5.29 -26.93
C GLY A 171 -3.26 4.42 -25.69
N SER A 172 -4.01 4.62 -24.59
CA SER A 172 -3.99 3.72 -23.43
C SER A 172 -5.35 3.01 -23.35
N ARG A 173 -5.49 1.86 -24.02
CA ARG A 173 -6.71 1.04 -23.88
C ARG A 173 -6.74 0.20 -22.60
N SER A 174 -5.66 0.24 -21.84
CA SER A 174 -5.44 -0.63 -20.70
C SER A 174 -5.47 0.14 -19.39
N GLU A 175 -6.02 -0.48 -18.36
CA GLU A 175 -6.01 0.05 -17.00
C GLU A 175 -4.73 -0.41 -16.29
N VAL A 176 -3.86 0.53 -15.91
CA VAL A 176 -2.49 0.24 -15.42
C VAL A 176 -2.18 0.92 -14.08
N GLY A 177 -2.96 0.57 -13.07
CA GLY A 177 -2.90 1.12 -11.71
C GLY A 177 -1.55 1.01 -10.99
N ILE A 178 -0.80 -0.07 -11.20
CA ILE A 178 0.54 -0.28 -10.64
C ILE A 178 1.53 0.64 -11.36
N ALA A 179 1.49 0.70 -12.70
CA ALA A 179 2.37 1.58 -13.46
C ALA A 179 2.17 3.07 -13.11
N VAL A 180 0.92 3.51 -13.00
CA VAL A 180 0.64 4.92 -12.63
C VAL A 180 1.08 5.22 -11.20
N THR A 181 0.94 4.26 -10.27
CA THR A 181 1.45 4.38 -8.90
C THR A 181 2.98 4.49 -8.90
N TYR A 182 3.65 3.63 -9.66
CA TYR A 182 5.11 3.66 -9.84
C TYR A 182 5.57 5.04 -10.33
N ASP A 183 4.96 5.55 -11.39
CA ASP A 183 5.35 6.81 -12.00
C ASP A 183 4.99 8.03 -11.11
N ALA A 184 3.88 7.97 -10.36
CA ALA A 184 3.55 8.98 -9.36
C ALA A 184 4.64 9.10 -8.28
N ILE A 185 5.19 7.98 -7.83
CA ILE A 185 6.27 7.93 -6.84
C ILE A 185 7.59 8.43 -7.45
N SER A 186 7.88 8.04 -8.69
CA SER A 186 9.01 8.60 -9.46
C SER A 186 8.94 10.12 -9.59
N LYS A 187 7.73 10.67 -9.68
CA LYS A 187 7.44 12.11 -9.78
C LYS A 187 7.09 12.75 -8.43
N SER A 188 7.36 12.07 -7.31
CA SER A 188 6.93 12.46 -5.96
C SER A 188 7.23 13.92 -5.59
N GLN A 189 8.40 14.42 -5.99
CA GLN A 189 8.83 15.80 -5.73
C GLN A 189 7.95 16.87 -6.40
N ASN A 190 7.17 16.51 -7.43
CA ASN A 190 6.35 17.44 -8.20
C ASN A 190 4.86 17.44 -7.79
N GLN A 191 4.44 16.53 -6.91
CA GLN A 191 3.03 16.35 -6.56
C GLN A 191 2.69 16.72 -5.10
N ASN A 192 3.69 16.84 -4.22
CA ASN A 192 3.51 16.99 -2.77
C ASN A 192 2.64 15.89 -2.10
N CYS A 193 2.39 14.79 -2.81
CA CYS A 193 1.56 13.68 -2.32
C CYS A 193 2.27 12.80 -1.28
N PHE A 194 3.61 12.85 -1.23
CA PHE A 194 4.40 11.93 -0.42
C PHE A 194 5.36 12.72 0.49
N ARG A 195 5.12 12.68 1.79
CA ARG A 195 5.96 13.21 2.86
C ARG A 195 7.01 12.18 3.23
N ASN A 196 8.24 12.58 3.55
CA ASN A 196 9.28 11.61 3.92
C ASN A 196 8.98 10.91 5.27
N ASP A 197 8.29 11.60 6.19
CA ASP A 197 7.98 11.17 7.56
C ASP A 197 6.55 10.59 7.71
N ALA A 198 6.02 9.96 6.67
CA ALA A 198 4.70 9.32 6.67
C ALA A 198 4.76 7.91 6.10
N ALA A 199 3.85 7.03 6.51
CA ALA A 199 3.60 5.79 5.78
C ALA A 199 2.95 6.09 4.42
N LEU A 200 3.05 5.17 3.46
CA LEU A 200 2.32 5.24 2.19
C LEU A 200 1.28 4.12 2.13
N ALA A 201 0.04 4.48 1.84
CA ALA A 201 -1.03 3.54 1.54
C ALA A 201 -1.62 3.85 0.16
N THR A 202 -1.59 2.89 -0.76
CA THR A 202 -2.30 3.02 -2.04
C THR A 202 -3.62 2.27 -1.95
N ILE A 203 -4.72 2.90 -2.39
CA ILE A 203 -6.03 2.25 -2.54
C ILE A 203 -6.38 2.29 -4.02
N LEU A 204 -6.43 1.14 -4.66
CA LEU A 204 -6.85 0.98 -6.04
C LEU A 204 -8.26 0.40 -6.12
N ILE A 205 -9.08 0.90 -7.04
CA ILE A 205 -10.38 0.30 -7.39
C ILE A 205 -10.44 0.09 -8.91
N SER A 206 -10.83 -1.12 -9.36
CA SER A 206 -10.95 -1.48 -10.78
C SER A 206 -11.78 -2.76 -10.97
N ASP A 207 -12.53 -2.88 -12.07
CA ASP A 207 -13.19 -4.11 -12.54
C ASP A 207 -12.34 -4.88 -13.57
N GLU A 208 -11.12 -4.43 -13.80
CA GLU A 208 -10.11 -5.05 -14.63
C GLU A 208 -8.83 -5.37 -13.82
N ASP A 209 -7.86 -6.02 -14.45
CA ASP A 209 -6.53 -6.25 -13.86
C ASP A 209 -5.51 -5.22 -14.39
N GLU A 210 -4.27 -5.27 -13.90
CA GLU A 210 -3.17 -4.46 -14.44
C GLU A 210 -2.96 -4.77 -15.94
N ASP A 211 -2.87 -3.74 -16.77
CA ASP A 211 -2.90 -3.85 -18.23
C ASP A 211 -4.21 -4.50 -18.74
N SER A 212 -5.31 -4.16 -18.07
CA SER A 212 -6.68 -4.71 -18.18
C SER A 212 -6.83 -6.20 -17.84
N CYS A 213 -5.83 -7.04 -18.10
CA CYS A 213 -5.97 -8.49 -17.91
C CYS A 213 -4.71 -9.18 -17.40
N GLY A 214 -3.83 -8.46 -16.72
CA GLY A 214 -2.70 -9.01 -15.98
C GLY A 214 -1.60 -9.56 -16.90
N GLY A 215 -1.49 -9.01 -18.11
CA GLY A 215 -0.58 -9.53 -19.14
C GLY A 215 -1.03 -10.86 -19.77
N ARG A 216 -2.28 -11.29 -19.55
CA ARG A 216 -2.83 -12.55 -20.09
C ARG A 216 -3.48 -12.39 -21.47
N CYS A 217 -3.62 -11.17 -22.00
CA CYS A 217 -4.22 -10.90 -23.32
C CYS A 217 -3.21 -10.79 -24.47
N GLY A 218 -2.01 -11.38 -24.32
CA GLY A 218 -1.05 -11.51 -25.42
C GLY A 218 0.15 -10.56 -25.37
N SER A 219 0.31 -9.77 -24.32
CA SER A 219 1.56 -9.04 -24.02
C SER A 219 1.89 -9.18 -22.54
N SER A 220 3.16 -9.42 -22.23
CA SER A 220 3.62 -9.44 -20.84
C SER A 220 3.53 -8.04 -20.23
N LEU A 221 3.23 -7.97 -18.93
CA LEU A 221 3.24 -6.72 -18.19
C LEU A 221 4.57 -5.97 -18.35
N MET A 222 4.48 -4.66 -18.50
CA MET A 222 5.62 -3.76 -18.45
C MET A 222 6.35 -3.90 -17.11
N SER A 223 7.66 -3.61 -17.09
CA SER A 223 8.45 -3.66 -15.86
C SER A 223 7.85 -2.82 -14.72
N ILE A 224 7.34 -1.62 -15.03
CA ILE A 224 6.71 -0.74 -14.04
C ILE A 224 5.32 -1.19 -13.56
N SER A 225 4.70 -2.15 -14.26
CA SER A 225 3.42 -2.78 -13.91
C SER A 225 3.59 -4.01 -13.02
N GLN A 226 4.82 -4.43 -12.74
CA GLN A 226 5.08 -5.63 -11.93
C GLN A 226 4.99 -5.31 -10.43
N PRO A 227 4.28 -6.12 -9.62
CA PRO A 227 4.17 -5.93 -8.16
C PRO A 227 5.52 -5.76 -7.45
N ASP A 228 6.47 -6.66 -7.72
CA ASP A 228 7.77 -6.66 -7.03
C ASP A 228 8.60 -5.43 -7.38
N ASN A 229 8.48 -4.94 -8.61
CA ASN A 229 9.17 -3.73 -9.05
C ASN A 229 8.62 -2.48 -8.38
N LEU A 230 7.30 -2.40 -8.15
CA LEU A 230 6.73 -1.30 -7.37
C LEU A 230 7.19 -1.36 -5.90
N ILE A 231 7.17 -2.53 -5.27
CA ILE A 231 7.67 -2.70 -3.89
C ILE A 231 9.14 -2.24 -3.80
N GLN A 232 9.97 -2.66 -4.76
CA GLN A 232 11.37 -2.28 -4.80
C GLN A 232 11.56 -0.78 -5.08
N HIS A 233 10.70 -0.18 -5.92
CA HIS A 233 10.75 1.24 -6.24
C HIS A 233 10.39 2.13 -5.05
N VAL A 234 9.39 1.74 -4.24
CA VAL A 234 9.07 2.46 -3.00
C VAL A 234 10.27 2.44 -2.05
N LYS A 235 10.88 1.27 -1.87
CA LYS A 235 12.06 1.10 -1.02
C LYS A 235 13.25 1.96 -1.46
N SER A 236 13.59 1.93 -2.76
CA SER A 236 14.72 2.71 -3.27
C SER A 236 14.46 4.21 -3.21
N THR A 237 13.21 4.64 -3.44
CA THR A 237 12.82 6.06 -3.41
C THR A 237 12.84 6.63 -1.98
N PHE A 238 12.46 5.83 -0.98
CA PHE A 238 12.32 6.29 0.42
C PHE A 238 13.31 5.60 1.38
N SER A 239 14.47 5.21 0.88
CA SER A 239 15.61 4.68 1.66
C SER A 239 15.25 3.55 2.63
N ASN A 240 14.45 2.57 2.19
CA ASN A 240 14.01 1.38 2.95
C ASN A 240 13.23 1.62 4.25
N SER A 241 12.86 2.86 4.55
CA SER A 241 12.28 3.21 5.85
C SER A 241 10.76 3.39 5.84
N LYS A 242 10.19 3.79 4.69
CA LYS A 242 8.77 4.12 4.58
C LYS A 242 7.89 2.85 4.61
N PRO A 243 6.99 2.69 5.60
CA PRO A 243 6.02 1.60 5.57
C PRO A 243 5.07 1.79 4.38
N PHE A 244 4.89 0.74 3.58
CA PHE A 244 4.08 0.77 2.38
C PHE A 244 3.02 -0.32 2.37
N THR A 245 1.76 0.02 2.17
CA THR A 245 0.68 -0.95 1.87
C THR A 245 0.01 -0.60 0.55
N PHE A 246 -0.29 -1.62 -0.24
CA PHE A 246 -1.17 -1.50 -1.39
C PHE A 246 -2.47 -2.25 -1.09
N HIS A 247 -3.60 -1.60 -1.31
CA HIS A 247 -4.93 -2.15 -1.14
C HIS A 247 -5.63 -2.13 -2.50
N SER A 248 -6.34 -3.21 -2.83
CA SER A 248 -7.13 -3.28 -4.06
C SER A 248 -8.59 -3.54 -3.72
N ILE A 249 -9.51 -2.94 -4.48
CA ILE A 249 -10.94 -3.26 -4.50
C ILE A 249 -11.21 -3.68 -5.94
N VAL A 250 -11.25 -5.00 -6.17
CA VAL A 250 -11.23 -5.58 -7.52
C VAL A 250 -12.20 -6.74 -7.65
N ILE A 251 -12.38 -7.25 -8.85
CA ILE A 251 -12.95 -8.59 -9.02
C ILE A 251 -11.93 -9.57 -8.44
N LYS A 252 -12.25 -10.15 -7.28
CA LYS A 252 -11.31 -11.00 -6.56
C LYS A 252 -10.93 -12.23 -7.38
N PRO A 253 -9.66 -12.69 -7.31
CA PRO A 253 -9.27 -13.95 -7.90
C PRO A 253 -10.20 -15.07 -7.46
N ASN A 254 -10.70 -15.86 -8.42
CA ASN A 254 -11.64 -16.96 -8.20
C ASN A 254 -13.04 -16.55 -7.66
N ASP A 255 -13.50 -15.33 -7.92
CA ASP A 255 -14.88 -14.92 -7.66
C ASP A 255 -15.74 -14.88 -8.94
N PRO A 256 -16.29 -16.03 -9.37
CA PRO A 256 -17.09 -16.10 -10.59
C PRO A 256 -18.41 -15.34 -10.47
N ILE A 257 -18.90 -15.05 -9.26
CA ILE A 257 -20.14 -14.29 -9.08
C ILE A 257 -19.89 -12.83 -9.46
N CYS A 258 -18.87 -12.22 -8.87
CA CYS A 258 -18.50 -10.84 -9.21
C CYS A 258 -18.07 -10.72 -10.67
N PHE A 259 -17.28 -11.67 -11.19
CA PHE A 259 -16.87 -11.69 -12.60
C PHE A 259 -18.06 -11.65 -13.55
N ASN A 260 -19.09 -12.47 -13.30
CA ASN A 260 -20.29 -12.50 -14.14
C ASN A 260 -21.17 -11.25 -13.99
N ILE A 261 -21.22 -10.64 -12.81
CA ILE A 261 -21.91 -9.36 -12.59
C ILE A 261 -21.27 -8.28 -13.45
N GLN A 262 -19.95 -8.11 -13.36
CA GLN A 262 -19.21 -7.08 -14.11
C GLN A 262 -19.23 -7.35 -15.62
N GLY A 263 -18.92 -8.58 -16.05
CA GLY A 263 -18.94 -8.96 -17.46
C GLY A 263 -20.35 -8.92 -18.09
N GLY A 264 -21.40 -8.99 -17.27
CA GLY A 264 -22.80 -8.88 -17.70
C GLY A 264 -23.26 -7.46 -18.02
N GLN A 265 -22.45 -6.42 -17.74
CA GLN A 265 -22.80 -5.01 -17.93
C GLN A 265 -22.54 -4.49 -19.36
N GLY A 266 -22.11 -5.37 -20.28
CA GLY A 266 -21.82 -5.02 -21.67
C GLY A 266 -20.38 -4.53 -21.90
N TRP A 267 -19.50 -4.68 -20.90
CA TRP A 267 -18.07 -4.41 -20.97
C TRP A 267 -17.29 -5.68 -20.57
N PRO A 268 -16.07 -5.89 -21.09
CA PRO A 268 -15.18 -6.93 -20.58
C PRO A 268 -14.91 -6.73 -19.09
N ALA A 269 -14.65 -7.83 -18.38
CA ALA A 269 -14.30 -7.83 -16.97
C ALA A 269 -13.15 -8.82 -16.75
N PHE A 270 -12.27 -8.52 -15.81
CA PHE A 270 -11.11 -9.37 -15.52
C PHE A 270 -10.87 -9.47 -14.02
N TYR A 271 -10.46 -10.65 -13.56
CA TYR A 271 -9.98 -10.81 -12.19
C TYR A 271 -8.76 -9.93 -11.97
N GLY A 272 -8.77 -9.11 -10.91
CA GLY A 272 -7.65 -8.25 -10.52
C GLY A 272 -6.52 -9.03 -9.84
N GLU A 273 -5.99 -10.07 -10.49
CA GLU A 273 -4.99 -10.97 -9.94
C GLU A 273 -3.69 -10.27 -9.58
N VAL A 274 -3.19 -9.38 -10.44
CA VAL A 274 -1.92 -8.68 -10.22
C VAL A 274 -2.06 -7.66 -9.08
N TYR A 275 -3.18 -6.95 -9.05
CA TYR A 275 -3.50 -6.05 -7.93
C TYR A 275 -3.68 -6.80 -6.60
N ALA A 276 -4.31 -7.98 -6.63
CA ALA A 276 -4.48 -8.83 -5.46
C ALA A 276 -3.15 -9.44 -4.96
N ASP A 277 -2.26 -9.83 -5.88
CA ASP A 277 -0.89 -10.27 -5.56
C ASP A 277 -0.11 -9.17 -4.83
N LEU A 278 -0.08 -7.96 -5.41
CA LEU A 278 0.58 -6.81 -4.78
C LEU A 278 -0.01 -6.48 -3.40
N SER A 279 -1.33 -6.51 -3.28
CA SER A 279 -2.00 -6.29 -2.00
C SER A 279 -1.58 -7.34 -0.97
N THR A 280 -1.50 -8.60 -1.37
CA THR A 280 -1.08 -9.70 -0.50
C THR A 280 0.39 -9.56 -0.09
N LYS A 281 1.29 -9.29 -1.05
CA LYS A 281 2.72 -9.11 -0.81
C LYS A 281 3.02 -7.95 0.13
N THR A 282 2.23 -6.88 0.08
CA THR A 282 2.38 -5.69 0.94
C THR A 282 1.55 -5.75 2.23
N GLY A 283 0.79 -6.84 2.45
CA GLY A 283 -0.06 -7.01 3.63
C GLY A 283 -1.32 -6.13 3.63
N GLY A 284 -1.71 -5.58 2.48
CA GLY A 284 -2.94 -4.81 2.32
C GLY A 284 -4.20 -5.66 2.29
N ILE A 285 -5.30 -5.02 1.88
CA ILE A 285 -6.63 -5.63 1.83
C ILE A 285 -7.01 -5.85 0.36
N VAL A 286 -7.53 -7.02 0.05
CA VAL A 286 -8.19 -7.32 -1.23
C VAL A 286 -9.70 -7.25 -1.02
N GLY A 287 -10.28 -6.14 -1.45
CA GLY A 287 -11.70 -5.85 -1.45
C GLY A 287 -12.41 -6.37 -2.69
N ASP A 288 -13.74 -6.41 -2.61
CA ASP A 288 -14.68 -6.85 -3.63
C ASP A 288 -15.31 -5.62 -4.30
N VAL A 289 -15.04 -5.44 -5.59
CA VAL A 289 -15.60 -4.35 -6.40
C VAL A 289 -17.10 -4.49 -6.60
N CYS A 290 -17.66 -5.71 -6.56
CA CYS A 290 -19.10 -5.94 -6.72
C CYS A 290 -19.92 -5.69 -5.45
N ALA A 291 -19.28 -5.31 -4.35
CA ALA A 291 -20.02 -4.98 -3.13
C ALA A 291 -20.91 -3.76 -3.36
N SER A 292 -22.17 -3.88 -2.97
CA SER A 292 -23.15 -2.78 -3.02
C SER A 292 -22.85 -1.65 -2.03
N ASP A 293 -21.92 -1.86 -1.09
CA ASP A 293 -21.49 -0.88 -0.10
C ASP A 293 -20.03 -1.14 0.32
N TYR A 294 -19.17 -0.13 0.18
CA TYR A 294 -17.76 -0.24 0.54
C TYR A 294 -17.41 0.11 2.00
N THR A 295 -18.39 0.43 2.86
CA THR A 295 -18.17 0.83 4.26
C THR A 295 -17.25 -0.13 5.00
N ASN A 296 -17.58 -1.42 5.05
CA ASN A 296 -16.82 -2.42 5.80
C ASN A 296 -15.40 -2.60 5.21
N GLN A 297 -15.28 -2.51 3.88
CA GLN A 297 -14.01 -2.70 3.20
C GLN A 297 -13.06 -1.54 3.47
N LEU A 298 -13.57 -0.31 3.39
CA LEU A 298 -12.83 0.89 3.72
C LEU A 298 -12.49 0.97 5.21
N GLN A 299 -13.37 0.51 6.11
CA GLN A 299 -13.05 0.37 7.53
C GLN A 299 -11.89 -0.61 7.77
N ASN A 300 -11.90 -1.75 7.08
CA ASN A 300 -10.80 -2.72 7.15
C ASN A 300 -9.49 -2.14 6.59
N ILE A 301 -9.56 -1.34 5.52
CA ILE A 301 -8.41 -0.60 4.99
C ILE A 301 -7.90 0.41 6.02
N GLY A 302 -8.78 1.20 6.65
CA GLY A 302 -8.43 2.15 7.70
C GLY A 302 -7.72 1.48 8.88
N ASN A 303 -8.28 0.36 9.36
CA ASN A 303 -7.66 -0.45 10.41
C ASN A 303 -6.27 -0.97 9.99
N ARG A 304 -6.11 -1.41 8.74
CA ARG A 304 -4.82 -1.89 8.23
C ARG A 304 -3.80 -0.76 8.09
N ILE A 305 -4.23 0.44 7.70
CA ILE A 305 -3.38 1.64 7.67
C ILE A 305 -2.89 1.95 9.08
N SER A 306 -3.79 2.01 10.06
CA SER A 306 -3.44 2.24 11.47
C SER A 306 -2.43 1.22 12.01
N ASN A 307 -2.65 -0.07 11.73
CA ASN A 307 -1.71 -1.13 12.10
C ASN A 307 -0.35 -1.02 11.38
N THR A 308 -0.33 -0.46 10.15
CA THR A 308 0.88 -0.28 9.36
C THR A 308 1.81 0.78 9.96
N LEU A 309 1.25 1.82 10.58
CA LEU A 309 1.99 2.91 11.21
C LEU A 309 2.97 2.42 12.29
N GLY A 310 2.65 1.30 12.94
CA GLY A 310 3.47 0.60 13.92
C GLY A 310 4.03 -0.75 13.43
N SER A 311 4.25 -0.91 12.12
CA SER A 311 4.77 -2.16 11.55
C SER A 311 6.23 -2.07 11.10
N LEU A 312 6.94 -3.20 11.20
CA LEU A 312 8.23 -3.37 10.57
C LEU A 312 8.03 -3.96 9.16
N THR A 313 8.59 -3.30 8.14
CA THR A 313 8.52 -3.74 6.74
C THR A 313 9.77 -4.56 6.38
N LEU A 314 9.56 -5.72 5.77
CA LEU A 314 10.58 -6.67 5.29
C LEU A 314 10.81 -6.54 3.78
N ASP A 315 11.88 -7.17 3.29
CA ASP A 315 12.22 -7.15 1.87
C ASP A 315 11.18 -7.87 1.01
N CYS A 316 10.59 -8.93 1.55
CA CYS A 316 9.61 -9.78 0.89
C CYS A 316 8.66 -10.35 1.95
N ALA A 317 7.56 -10.97 1.50
CA ALA A 317 6.79 -11.84 2.37
C ALA A 317 7.65 -13.04 2.78
N PRO A 318 7.85 -13.31 4.09
CA PRO A 318 8.63 -14.46 4.53
C PRO A 318 8.01 -15.78 4.08
N VAL A 319 8.86 -16.72 3.64
CA VAL A 319 8.45 -18.13 3.49
C VAL A 319 7.92 -18.61 4.84
N SER A 320 6.80 -19.35 4.82
CA SER A 320 6.12 -19.83 6.02
C SER A 320 7.08 -20.55 6.98
N GLY A 321 7.09 -20.13 8.25
CA GLY A 321 7.96 -20.69 9.29
C GLY A 321 9.43 -20.26 9.23
N SER A 322 9.85 -19.42 8.28
CA SER A 322 11.25 -19.00 8.15
C SER A 322 11.66 -17.81 9.03
N LEU A 323 10.69 -17.05 9.55
CA LEU A 323 10.96 -15.85 10.34
C LEU A 323 11.47 -16.22 11.74
N ASN A 324 12.71 -15.85 12.02
CA ASN A 324 13.30 -15.80 13.34
C ASN A 324 13.40 -14.34 13.77
N LEU A 325 12.74 -13.96 14.86
CA LEU A 325 12.67 -12.57 15.33
C LEU A 325 12.99 -12.49 16.81
N ILE A 326 13.81 -11.53 17.19
CA ILE A 326 14.17 -11.20 18.57
C ILE A 326 13.79 -9.75 18.84
N ILE A 327 13.07 -9.52 19.94
CA ILE A 327 12.70 -8.20 20.44
C ILE A 327 13.53 -7.95 21.71
N GLN A 328 14.34 -6.89 21.69
CA GLN A 328 15.16 -6.48 22.82
C GLN A 328 14.67 -5.13 23.35
N GLY A 329 14.44 -5.04 24.67
CA GLY A 329 14.01 -3.80 25.33
C GLY A 329 12.50 -3.63 25.46
N SER A 330 11.69 -4.62 25.04
CA SER A 330 10.24 -4.67 25.27
C SER A 330 9.83 -6.06 25.76
N THR A 331 8.84 -6.12 26.64
CA THR A 331 8.25 -7.38 27.15
C THR A 331 6.75 -7.37 26.94
N GLY A 332 6.20 -8.45 26.38
CA GLY A 332 4.75 -8.65 26.27
C GLY A 332 4.13 -8.30 24.90
N SER A 333 4.87 -7.67 23.99
CA SER A 333 4.44 -7.56 22.59
C SER A 333 4.48 -8.91 21.89
N THR A 334 3.35 -9.28 21.31
CA THR A 334 3.23 -10.35 20.33
C THR A 334 3.35 -9.79 18.92
N TYR A 335 3.49 -10.66 17.92
CA TYR A 335 3.52 -10.22 16.52
C TYR A 335 2.66 -11.10 15.62
N GLN A 336 2.24 -10.52 14.49
CA GLN A 336 1.59 -11.20 13.38
C GLN A 336 2.22 -10.79 12.06
N LEU A 337 2.27 -11.73 11.10
CA LEU A 337 2.68 -11.46 9.74
C LEU A 337 1.49 -11.02 8.89
N ALA A 338 1.69 -9.97 8.09
CA ALA A 338 0.77 -9.56 7.04
C ALA A 338 1.59 -9.21 5.79
N GLY A 339 1.65 -10.12 4.82
CA GLY A 339 2.55 -9.98 3.67
C GLY A 339 4.01 -9.83 4.11
N ASN A 340 4.68 -8.79 3.63
CA ASN A 340 6.04 -8.42 4.04
C ASN A 340 6.10 -7.61 5.34
N LYS A 341 5.05 -7.60 6.18
CA LYS A 341 5.02 -6.80 7.41
C LYS A 341 4.96 -7.65 8.65
N ILE A 342 5.63 -7.15 9.69
CA ILE A 342 5.51 -7.62 11.06
C ILE A 342 4.73 -6.56 11.83
N ILE A 343 3.55 -6.94 12.32
CA ILE A 343 2.66 -6.07 13.09
C ILE A 343 2.75 -6.52 14.55
N PHE A 344 3.04 -5.58 15.45
CA PHE A 344 3.21 -5.86 16.87
C PHE A 344 1.94 -5.50 17.66
N THR A 345 1.60 -6.31 18.65
CA THR A 345 0.44 -6.06 19.54
C THR A 345 0.80 -6.39 21.00
N PRO A 346 0.81 -5.39 21.91
CA PRO A 346 0.75 -3.95 21.64
C PRO A 346 1.92 -3.49 20.75
N ALA A 347 1.79 -2.29 20.16
CA ALA A 347 2.89 -1.65 19.44
C ALA A 347 4.15 -1.62 20.33
N LEU A 348 5.32 -1.75 19.71
CA LEU A 348 6.61 -1.63 20.43
C LEU A 348 6.77 -0.21 20.98
N THR A 349 7.76 0.04 21.85
CA THR A 349 8.10 1.39 22.35
C THR A 349 9.37 1.92 21.68
N GLU A 350 9.53 3.24 21.62
CA GLU A 350 10.71 3.89 21.03
C GLU A 350 11.98 3.34 21.71
N GLY A 351 13.03 3.13 20.92
CA GLY A 351 14.27 2.52 21.37
C GLY A 351 14.23 1.00 21.49
N THR A 352 13.09 0.34 21.27
CA THR A 352 13.04 -1.13 21.18
C THR A 352 13.82 -1.58 19.96
N ARG A 353 14.76 -2.52 20.12
CA ARG A 353 15.51 -3.11 19.01
C ARG A 353 14.88 -4.42 18.58
N VAL A 354 14.63 -4.58 17.30
CA VAL A 354 14.10 -5.80 16.69
C VAL A 354 15.07 -6.27 15.62
N TYR A 355 15.52 -7.51 15.73
CA TYR A 355 16.46 -8.09 14.78
C TYR A 355 16.15 -9.56 14.53
N GLY A 356 16.55 -10.06 13.37
CA GLY A 356 16.16 -11.39 12.96
C GLY A 356 16.60 -11.79 11.56
N THR A 357 16.15 -12.97 11.14
CA THR A 357 16.36 -13.54 9.81
C THR A 357 15.07 -14.13 9.27
N TYR A 358 14.95 -14.17 7.95
CA TYR A 358 13.82 -14.77 7.23
C TYR A 358 14.26 -15.20 5.83
N GLN A 359 13.43 -15.98 5.16
CA GLN A 359 13.69 -16.43 3.78
C GLN A 359 12.71 -15.79 2.80
N CYS A 360 13.20 -15.36 1.65
CA CYS A 360 12.41 -14.96 0.49
C CYS A 360 12.33 -16.12 -0.51
N SER A 361 11.14 -16.36 -1.07
CA SER A 361 11.02 -17.15 -2.29
C SER A 361 11.75 -16.44 -3.44
N ASN A 362 12.41 -17.20 -4.31
CA ASN A 362 13.03 -16.66 -5.51
C ASN A 362 12.03 -16.48 -6.63
#